data_AF-A0A370GQW8-F1
#
_entry.id   AF-A0A370GQW8-F1
#
_cell.length_a   1.000
_cell.length_b   1.000
_cell.length_c   1.000
_cell.angle_alpha   90.00
_cell.angle_beta   90.00
_cell.angle_gamma   90.00
#
_symmetry.space_group_name_H-M   'P 1'
#
loop_
_entity.id
_entity.type
_entity.pdbx_description
1 polymer ?
#
loop_
_entity_poly.entity_id
_entity_poly.type
_entity_poly.pdbx_seq_one_letter_code
_entity_poly.pdbx_strand_id
1 'polypeptide(L)'
;MADSEFDGLTKAAKGNYIRLKPEAAKKCVELCGDMIDELNSAIGDADKLAEVKGFGDGAGDAVPNAKHLADRYKSRVDGGDSSLKHVLTKHRDLVNDMMETFIAAGRAYWLNEKHTSEDLANYDKAIDGYRPKKP
;
A
#
# COMPACT_ATOMS: atom_id res chain seq x y z
N MET A 1 9.65 10.26 -8.13
CA MET A 1 8.31 9.66 -8.16
C MET A 1 8.24 8.92 -9.47
N ALA A 2 8.37 7.60 -9.49
CA ALA A 2 8.06 6.87 -10.72
C ALA A 2 6.56 7.06 -10.97
N ASP A 3 6.17 7.49 -12.15
CA ASP A 3 4.76 7.57 -12.54
C ASP A 3 4.18 6.16 -12.42
N SER A 4 3.39 5.92 -11.37
CA SER A 4 2.64 4.70 -11.20
C SER A 4 1.76 4.50 -12.44
N GLU A 5 1.70 3.28 -12.99
CA GLU A 5 0.84 2.98 -14.15
C GLU A 5 -0.63 3.35 -13.87
N PHE A 6 -1.01 3.37 -12.59
CA PHE A 6 -2.33 3.78 -12.10
C PHE A 6 -2.57 5.29 -12.13
N ASP A 7 -1.57 6.15 -12.24
CA ASP A 7 -1.78 7.59 -12.38
C ASP A 7 -2.50 7.92 -13.71
N GLY A 8 -2.08 7.27 -14.80
CA GLY A 8 -2.75 7.38 -16.10
C GLY A 8 -4.19 6.87 -16.05
N LEU A 9 -4.42 5.73 -15.40
CA LEU A 9 -5.76 5.16 -15.23
C LEU A 9 -6.64 6.02 -14.32
N THR A 10 -6.08 6.58 -13.26
CA THR A 10 -6.77 7.52 -12.36
C THR A 10 -7.19 8.77 -13.10
N LYS A 11 -6.31 9.35 -13.94
CA LYS A 11 -6.64 10.49 -14.80
C LYS A 11 -7.76 10.13 -15.78
N ALA A 12 -7.70 8.97 -16.43
CA ALA A 12 -8.75 8.51 -17.33
C ALA A 12 -10.09 8.29 -16.62
N ALA A 13 -10.08 7.71 -15.42
CA ALA A 13 -11.26 7.53 -14.58
C ALA A 13 -11.86 8.89 -14.17
N LYS A 14 -11.05 9.83 -13.67
CA LYS A 14 -11.48 11.20 -13.35
C LYS A 14 -12.04 11.95 -14.56
N GLY A 15 -11.56 11.63 -15.77
CA GLY A 15 -12.06 12.15 -17.03
C GLY A 15 -13.32 11.45 -17.56
N ASN A 16 -13.98 10.58 -16.78
CA ASN A 16 -15.14 9.77 -17.20
C ASN A 16 -14.87 8.80 -18.37
N TYR A 17 -13.62 8.48 -18.67
CA TYR A 17 -13.27 7.49 -19.72
C TYR A 17 -13.28 6.05 -19.20
N ILE A 18 -13.01 5.85 -17.91
CA ILE A 18 -13.09 4.55 -17.22
C ILE A 18 -14.19 4.64 -16.17
N ARG A 19 -15.12 3.69 -16.20
CA ARG A 19 -16.29 3.66 -15.32
C ARG A 19 -16.48 2.25 -14.80
N LEU A 20 -16.68 2.13 -13.50
CA LEU A 20 -16.99 0.87 -12.84
C LEU A 20 -18.31 1.01 -12.12
N LYS A 21 -19.12 -0.04 -12.17
CA LYS A 21 -20.35 -0.09 -11.36
C LYS A 21 -19.97 0.15 -9.89
N PRO A 22 -20.73 0.97 -9.14
CA PRO A 22 -20.36 1.39 -7.79
C PRO A 22 -20.07 0.21 -6.84
N GLU A 23 -20.86 -0.86 -6.91
CA GLU A 23 -20.65 -2.06 -6.08
C GLU A 23 -19.35 -2.79 -6.43
N ALA A 24 -19.00 -2.86 -7.72
CA ALA A 24 -17.74 -3.46 -8.15
C ALA A 24 -16.56 -2.59 -7.73
N ALA A 25 -16.66 -1.27 -7.91
CA ALA A 25 -15.64 -0.32 -7.47
C ALA A 25 -15.43 -0.40 -5.94
N LYS A 26 -16.52 -0.43 -5.17
CA LYS A 26 -16.48 -0.59 -3.71
C LYS A 26 -15.80 -1.89 -3.30
N LYS A 27 -16.13 -3.03 -3.94
CA LYS A 27 -15.49 -4.31 -3.60
C LYS A 27 -14.00 -4.31 -3.92
N CYS A 28 -13.59 -3.69 -5.02
CA CYS A 28 -12.16 -3.53 -5.33
C CYS A 28 -11.46 -2.64 -4.29
N VAL A 29 -12.10 -1.55 -3.85
CA VAL A 29 -11.57 -0.66 -2.81
C VAL A 29 -11.40 -1.39 -1.47
N GLU A 30 -12.39 -2.20 -1.07
CA GLU A 30 -12.33 -3.05 0.12
C GLU A 30 -11.11 -4.00 0.06
N LEU A 31 -10.95 -4.72 -1.05
CA LEU A 31 -9.81 -5.63 -1.24
C LEU A 31 -8.46 -4.92 -1.26
N CYS A 32 -8.39 -3.71 -1.82
CA CYS A 32 -7.18 -2.89 -1.72
C CYS A 32 -6.88 -2.49 -0.28
N GLY A 33 -7.90 -2.14 0.50
CA GLY A 33 -7.78 -1.83 1.92
C GLY A 33 -7.22 -3.00 2.71
N ASP A 34 -7.81 -4.19 2.55
CA ASP A 34 -7.35 -5.42 3.21
C ASP A 34 -5.87 -5.72 2.87
N MET A 35 -5.50 -5.61 1.59
CA MET A 35 -4.11 -5.82 1.14
C MET A 35 -3.15 -4.77 1.73
N ILE A 36 -3.57 -3.51 1.84
CA ILE A 36 -2.74 -2.46 2.46
C ILE A 36 -2.51 -2.75 3.95
N ASP A 37 -3.52 -3.26 4.66
CA ASP A 37 -3.39 -3.65 6.07
C ASP A 37 -2.41 -4.83 6.23
N GLU A 38 -2.49 -5.84 5.37
CA GLU A 38 -1.52 -6.95 5.34
C GLU A 38 -0.10 -6.45 5.07
N LEU A 39 0.07 -5.56 4.09
CA LEU A 39 1.37 -4.97 3.75
C LEU A 39 1.92 -4.11 4.89
N ASN A 40 1.08 -3.35 5.60
CA ASN A 40 1.50 -2.58 6.78
C ASN A 40 1.99 -3.50 7.91
N SER A 41 1.30 -4.63 8.14
CA SER A 41 1.76 -5.64 9.10
C SER A 41 3.12 -6.22 8.68
N ALA A 42 3.27 -6.60 7.41
CA ALA A 42 4.51 -7.15 6.88
C ALA A 42 5.68 -6.16 6.95
N ILE A 43 5.44 -4.87 6.71
CA ILE A 43 6.43 -3.79 6.88
C ILE A 43 6.86 -3.71 8.35
N GLY A 44 5.91 -3.74 9.28
CA GLY A 44 6.20 -3.74 10.72
C GLY A 44 6.98 -4.98 11.19
N ASP A 45 6.70 -6.15 10.62
CA ASP A 45 7.46 -7.37 10.90
C ASP A 45 8.85 -7.35 10.29
N ALA A 46 9.01 -6.74 9.10
CA ALA A 46 10.33 -6.54 8.51
C ALA A 46 11.23 -5.67 9.40
N ASP A 47 10.68 -4.67 10.11
CA ASP A 47 11.44 -3.87 11.07
C ASP A 47 11.99 -4.70 12.23
N LYS A 48 11.28 -5.74 12.66
CA LYS A 48 11.75 -6.66 13.71
C LYS A 48 12.92 -7.52 13.24
N LEU A 49 13.04 -7.80 11.94
CA LEU A 49 14.18 -8.55 11.39
C LEU A 49 15.50 -7.76 11.45
N ALA A 50 15.44 -6.43 11.60
CA ALA A 50 16.62 -5.61 11.85
C ALA A 50 17.08 -5.67 13.32
N GLU A 51 16.21 -6.09 14.25
CA GLU A 51 16.55 -6.32 15.66
C GLU A 51 17.26 -7.68 15.82
N VAL A 52 18.53 -7.70 15.46
CA VAL A 52 19.38 -8.88 15.61
C VAL A 52 19.89 -8.95 17.07
N LYS A 53 19.21 -9.73 17.92
CA LYS A 53 19.60 -10.00 19.33
C LYS A 53 20.17 -11.42 19.46
N GLY A 54 21.18 -11.61 20.30
CA GLY A 54 21.67 -12.94 20.69
C GLY A 54 22.84 -13.49 19.87
N PHE A 55 23.58 -12.62 19.17
CA PHE A 55 24.77 -12.97 18.39
C PHE A 55 26.09 -12.73 19.16
N GLY A 56 26.03 -12.65 20.49
CA GLY A 56 27.21 -12.45 21.35
C GLY A 56 27.52 -10.98 21.64
N ASP A 57 26.49 -10.16 21.76
CA ASP A 57 26.53 -8.69 21.86
C ASP A 57 27.10 -8.16 23.21
N GLY A 58 27.51 -9.06 24.10
CA GLY A 58 28.23 -8.74 25.34
C GLY A 58 29.73 -8.56 25.06
N ALA A 59 30.28 -7.41 25.45
CA ALA A 59 31.70 -7.06 25.32
C ALA A 59 32.63 -8.17 25.85
N GLY A 60 33.08 -9.05 24.96
CA GLY A 60 33.98 -10.17 25.29
C GLY A 60 34.18 -11.17 24.16
N ASP A 61 33.10 -11.65 23.53
CA ASP A 61 33.14 -12.88 22.70
C ASP A 61 32.32 -12.84 21.41
N ALA A 62 32.20 -11.67 20.75
CA ALA A 62 31.53 -11.60 19.46
C ALA A 62 32.34 -12.34 18.37
N VAL A 63 31.90 -13.55 18.00
CA VAL A 63 32.53 -14.34 16.93
C VAL A 63 32.32 -13.63 15.58
N PRO A 64 33.34 -13.45 14.72
CA PRO A 64 33.23 -12.67 13.48
C PRO A 64 32.08 -13.10 12.54
N ASN A 65 31.74 -14.39 12.51
CA ASN A 65 30.65 -14.92 11.70
C ASN A 65 29.26 -14.42 12.18
N ALA A 66 29.08 -14.23 13.48
CA ALA A 66 27.84 -13.77 14.11
C ALA A 66 27.56 -12.31 13.71
N LYS A 67 28.60 -11.47 13.73
CA LYS A 67 28.54 -10.08 13.26
C LYS A 67 28.21 -9.98 11.77
N HIS A 68 28.88 -10.79 10.93
CA HIS A 68 28.62 -10.81 9.48
C HIS A 68 27.19 -11.24 9.14
N LEU A 69 26.60 -12.15 9.93
CA LEU A 69 25.22 -12.58 9.74
C LEU A 69 24.24 -11.48 10.14
N ALA A 70 24.49 -10.81 11.28
CA ALA A 70 23.70 -9.66 11.71
C ALA A 70 23.69 -8.52 10.67
N ASP A 71 24.87 -8.17 10.12
CA ASP A 71 25.00 -7.16 9.07
C ASP A 71 24.24 -7.56 7.80
N ARG A 72 24.27 -8.83 7.41
CA ARG A 72 23.50 -9.34 6.26
C ARG A 72 21.99 -9.21 6.50
N TYR A 73 21.47 -9.61 7.65
CA TYR A 73 20.05 -9.46 7.96
C TYR A 73 19.64 -7.98 7.94
N LYS A 74 20.44 -7.11 8.56
CA LYS A 74 20.21 -5.66 8.54
C LYS A 74 20.18 -5.10 7.11
N SER A 75 21.12 -5.51 6.24
CA SER A 75 21.12 -5.10 4.82
C SER A 75 19.92 -5.62 4.03
N ARG A 76 19.37 -6.79 4.39
CA ARG A 76 18.19 -7.34 3.71
C ARG A 76 16.91 -6.61 4.10
N VAL A 77 16.89 -6.01 5.29
CA VAL A 77 15.76 -5.21 5.79
C VAL A 77 15.81 -3.78 5.27
N ASP A 78 16.97 -3.11 5.35
CA ASP A 78 17.08 -1.65 5.11
C ASP A 78 18.22 -1.24 4.16
N GLY A 79 18.86 -2.20 3.48
CA GLY A 79 20.05 -1.97 2.64
C GLY A 79 19.79 -1.35 1.26
N GLY A 80 18.71 -0.60 1.07
CA GLY A 80 18.39 0.11 -0.17
C GLY A 80 17.27 -0.49 -1.01
N ASP A 81 17.25 -0.20 -2.32
CA ASP A 81 16.07 -0.41 -3.19
C ASP A 81 15.61 -1.87 -3.39
N SER A 82 16.44 -2.84 -3.00
CA SER A 82 16.09 -4.27 -3.01
C SER A 82 15.80 -4.84 -1.62
N SER A 83 15.79 -3.98 -0.60
CA SER A 83 15.47 -4.40 0.76
C SER A 83 14.00 -4.79 0.86
N LEU A 84 13.71 -5.74 1.76
CA LEU A 84 12.34 -6.21 1.98
C LEU A 84 11.40 -5.05 2.33
N LYS A 85 11.84 -4.14 3.20
CA LYS A 85 11.07 -2.97 3.61
C LYS A 85 10.78 -2.05 2.42
N HIS A 86 11.78 -1.80 1.58
CA HIS A 86 11.63 -0.94 0.41
C HIS A 86 10.62 -1.53 -0.58
N VAL A 87 10.74 -2.83 -0.89
CA VAL A 87 9.86 -3.52 -1.83
C VAL A 87 8.42 -3.57 -1.32
N LEU A 88 8.22 -3.90 -0.04
CA LEU A 88 6.89 -3.91 0.59
C LEU A 88 6.26 -2.51 0.60
N THR A 89 7.05 -1.47 0.89
CA THR A 89 6.58 -0.07 0.87
C THR A 89 6.16 0.34 -0.53
N LYS A 90 6.97 0.06 -1.55
CA LYS A 90 6.62 0.33 -2.95
C LYS A 90 5.37 -0.42 -3.39
N HIS A 91 5.21 -1.67 -2.95
CA HIS A 91 4.02 -2.44 -3.28
C HIS A 91 2.77 -1.85 -2.64
N ARG A 92 2.84 -1.46 -1.36
CA ARG A 92 1.76 -0.77 -0.67
C ARG A 92 1.36 0.52 -1.37
N ASP A 93 2.35 1.32 -1.79
CA ASP A 93 2.10 2.58 -2.49
C ASP A 93 1.39 2.33 -3.84
N LEU A 94 1.80 1.28 -4.59
CA LEU A 94 1.12 0.87 -5.82
C LEU A 94 -0.34 0.44 -5.57
N VAL A 95 -0.60 -0.35 -4.52
CA VAL A 95 -1.97 -0.77 -4.17
C VAL A 95 -2.82 0.42 -3.76
N ASN A 96 -2.23 1.42 -3.09
CA ASN A 96 -2.90 2.67 -2.76
C ASN A 96 -3.29 3.47 -4.01
N ASP A 97 -2.41 3.55 -5.02
CA ASP A 97 -2.74 4.20 -6.30
C ASP A 97 -3.85 3.44 -7.06
N MET A 98 -3.81 2.11 -7.01
CA MET A 98 -4.85 1.26 -7.58
C MET A 98 -6.21 1.49 -6.90
N MET A 99 -6.23 1.61 -5.58
CA MET A 99 -7.44 1.95 -4.82
C MET A 99 -8.01 3.30 -5.26
N GLU A 100 -7.19 4.34 -5.38
CA GLU A 100 -7.63 5.66 -5.84
C GLU A 100 -8.19 5.63 -7.27
N THR A 101 -7.66 4.77 -8.13
CA THR A 101 -8.20 4.52 -9.48
C THR A 101 -9.62 3.96 -9.40
N PHE A 102 -9.85 2.94 -8.58
CA PHE A 102 -11.18 2.33 -8.42
C PHE A 102 -12.19 3.30 -7.81
N ILE A 103 -11.77 4.10 -6.83
CA ILE A 103 -12.58 5.18 -6.26
C ILE A 103 -13.01 6.14 -7.38
N ALA A 104 -12.06 6.63 -8.17
CA ALA A 104 -12.34 7.55 -9.27
C ALA A 104 -13.29 6.94 -10.31
N ALA A 105 -13.10 5.66 -10.66
CA ALA A 105 -13.92 4.97 -11.65
C ALA A 105 -15.37 4.73 -11.17
N GLY A 106 -15.57 4.49 -9.87
CA GLY A 106 -16.90 4.39 -9.27
C GLY A 106 -17.62 5.74 -9.24
N ARG A 107 -16.91 6.82 -8.88
CA ARG A 107 -17.46 8.20 -8.94
C ARG A 107 -17.85 8.59 -10.36
N ALA A 108 -17.00 8.24 -11.34
CA ALA A 108 -17.23 8.50 -12.75
C ALA A 108 -18.52 7.85 -13.27
N TYR A 109 -18.87 6.66 -12.77
CA TYR A 109 -20.14 6.00 -13.09
C TYR A 109 -21.33 6.82 -12.61
N TRP A 110 -21.33 7.24 -11.34
CA TRP A 110 -22.41 8.06 -10.76
C TRP A 110 -22.61 9.38 -11.51
N LEU A 111 -21.50 10.06 -11.84
CA LEU A 111 -21.52 11.31 -12.59
C LEU A 111 -22.09 11.14 -14.01
N ASN A 112 -21.85 10.00 -14.65
CA ASN A 112 -22.34 9.73 -16.00
C ASN A 112 -23.84 9.39 -16.04
N GLU A 113 -24.32 8.58 -15.09
CA GLU A 113 -25.71 8.11 -15.07
C GLU A 113 -26.72 9.15 -14.53
N LYS A 114 -26.28 10.42 -14.38
CA LYS A 114 -27.11 11.55 -13.87
C LYS A 114 -27.73 11.27 -12.51
N HIS A 115 -27.04 10.54 -11.66
CA HIS A 115 -27.47 10.32 -10.30
C HIS A 115 -27.42 11.60 -9.45
N THR A 116 -28.08 11.55 -8.30
CA THR A 116 -28.15 12.72 -7.41
C THR A 116 -26.81 12.97 -6.73
N SER A 117 -26.59 14.20 -6.29
CA SER A 117 -25.45 14.53 -5.42
C SER A 117 -25.45 13.73 -4.12
N GLU A 118 -26.63 13.29 -3.67
CA GLU A 118 -26.80 12.46 -2.47
C GLU A 118 -26.29 11.03 -2.70
N ASP A 119 -26.55 10.43 -3.86
CA ASP A 119 -26.02 9.11 -4.23
C ASP A 119 -24.49 9.09 -4.25
N LEU A 120 -23.87 10.12 -4.84
CA LEU A 120 -22.42 10.26 -4.87
C LEU A 120 -21.83 10.46 -3.47
N ALA A 121 -22.48 11.26 -2.63
CA ALA A 121 -22.06 11.46 -1.25
C ALA A 121 -22.16 10.17 -0.41
N ASN A 122 -23.22 9.38 -0.61
CA ASN A 122 -23.38 8.08 0.04
C ASN A 122 -22.29 7.10 -0.39
N TYR A 123 -21.95 7.06 -1.69
CA TYR A 123 -20.84 6.28 -2.18
C TYR A 123 -19.50 6.73 -1.55
N ASP A 124 -19.19 8.03 -1.59
CA ASP A 124 -17.97 8.60 -1.03
C ASP A 124 -17.82 8.26 0.47
N LYS A 125 -18.92 8.36 1.23
CA LYS A 125 -18.95 7.97 2.65
C LYS A 125 -18.74 6.48 2.86
N ALA A 126 -19.30 5.63 1.99
CA ALA A 126 -19.16 4.18 2.08
C ALA A 126 -17.72 3.72 1.79
N ILE A 127 -16.99 4.43 0.92
CA ILE A 127 -15.60 4.09 0.58
C ILE A 127 -14.56 4.69 1.53
N ASP A 128 -14.87 5.80 2.21
CA ASP A 128 -13.92 6.53 3.07
C ASP A 128 -13.35 5.65 4.19
N GLY A 129 -14.17 4.73 4.72
CA GLY A 129 -13.75 3.78 5.75
C GLY A 129 -12.66 2.79 5.33
N TYR A 130 -12.46 2.59 4.02
CA TYR A 130 -11.43 1.69 3.48
C TYR A 130 -10.15 2.40 3.09
N ARG A 131 -10.14 3.75 3.07
CA ARG A 131 -8.92 4.48 2.82
C ARG A 131 -7.98 4.32 4.02
N PRO A 132 -6.71 3.95 3.81
CA PRO A 132 -5.76 3.85 4.90
C PRO A 132 -5.65 5.22 5.57
N LYS A 133 -5.78 5.22 6.89
CA LYS A 133 -5.59 6.43 7.68
C LYS A 133 -4.16 6.91 7.46
N LYS A 134 -4.00 8.20 7.16
CA LYS A 134 -2.66 8.79 7.10
C LYS A 134 -1.94 8.49 8.42
N PRO A 135 -0.68 8.02 8.37
CA PRO A 135 0.12 7.83 9.57
C PRO A 135 0.32 9.13 10.35
#